data_AF-A0A2E8SWA9-F1
#
_entry.id   AF-A0A2E8SWA9-F1
#
_cell.length_a   1.000
_cell.length_b   1.000
_cell.length_c   1.000
_cell.angle_alpha   90.00
_cell.angle_beta   90.00
_cell.angle_gamma   90.00
#
_symmetry.space_group_name_H-M   'P 1'
#
loop_
_entity.id
_entity.type
_entity.pdbx_description
1 polymer ?
#
loop_
_entity_poly.entity_id
_entity_poly.type
_entity_poly.pdbx_seq_one_letter_code
_entity_poly.pdbx_strand_id
1 'polypeptide(L)'
;MASMRRSPAGLLVTLLLLTALSPVATVQSAPTEASEYYYGVEYDWTSLDSDLQNVTGLDIQELFTEIMSDADNAGFNLDLGQLTTGATNVYVHQTEDITPQVFQNINGDDVQVWSRNSDVVLRHGLLSNAVIMTDWSETDFGSDTTGFDIDIVAEAENVLTVDIDYTEYLNDAYDLIGADMDVSMTVSNDMGLAIDIMVEGGGEVLNVDFDTGIDFSYSISSDAVWRLGNPSPIYKTTAANDRTDWDCIDDASDVGVYASGGEAEVEDVCGTIEGTYSGSADYNIYLTGLPTEEFGLDAGEFDISISDELTNAGDFEGDAEMDGVGFNMRADEPLQVDLGDGQSLDVKPCESCPPGNPVMFIMMVNVLAHASESFGEAVAQDFQDEWEDSVGEFYESIWGISEDSNDDGQ
;
A
#
# COMPACT_ATOMS: atom_id res chain seq x y z
N MET A 1 -14.02 25.63 -4.20
CA MET A 1 -13.71 24.28 -4.68
C MET A 1 -12.29 23.98 -4.24
N ALA A 2 -12.14 23.20 -3.18
CA ALA A 2 -10.84 22.76 -2.73
C ALA A 2 -10.33 21.70 -3.71
N SER A 3 -9.16 21.95 -4.31
CA SER A 3 -8.44 20.94 -5.08
C SER A 3 -8.00 19.87 -4.08
N MET A 4 -8.60 18.68 -4.16
CA MET A 4 -8.17 17.51 -3.42
C MET A 4 -6.77 17.17 -3.95
N ARG A 5 -5.73 17.39 -3.14
CA ARG A 5 -4.37 16.93 -3.46
C ARG A 5 -4.43 15.40 -3.56
N ARG A 6 -4.41 14.88 -4.78
CA ARG A 6 -4.27 13.45 -5.04
C ARG A 6 -2.81 13.09 -4.75
N SER A 7 -2.58 12.20 -3.79
CA SER A 7 -1.25 11.63 -3.56
C SER A 7 -0.83 10.80 -4.78
N PRO A 8 0.49 10.58 -5.00
CA PRO A 8 0.99 9.67 -6.03
C PRO A 8 0.37 8.25 -5.94
N ALA A 9 0.03 7.78 -4.72
CA ALA A 9 -0.74 6.56 -4.51
C ALA A 9 -2.12 6.58 -5.18
N GLY A 10 -2.81 7.73 -5.21
CA GLY A 10 -4.10 7.87 -5.90
C GLY A 10 -4.00 7.85 -7.42
N LEU A 11 -2.85 8.22 -7.99
CA LEU A 11 -2.58 8.14 -9.42
C LEU A 11 -2.31 6.69 -9.85
N LEU A 12 -1.67 5.92 -8.96
CA LEU A 12 -1.39 4.48 -9.12
C LEU A 12 -2.67 3.64 -9.11
N VAL A 13 -3.62 3.92 -8.21
CA VAL A 13 -4.97 3.31 -8.22
C VAL A 13 -5.72 3.66 -9.51
N THR A 14 -5.60 4.90 -10.00
CA THR A 14 -6.25 5.33 -11.25
C THR A 14 -5.65 4.65 -12.49
N LEU A 15 -4.34 4.38 -12.50
CA LEU A 15 -3.67 3.66 -13.60
C LEU A 15 -3.95 2.15 -13.56
N LEU A 16 -4.04 1.54 -12.36
CA LEU A 16 -4.44 0.13 -12.19
C LEU A 16 -5.88 -0.12 -12.64
N LEU A 17 -6.79 0.83 -12.40
CA LEU A 17 -8.19 0.78 -12.85
C LEU A 17 -8.34 0.74 -14.39
N LEU A 18 -7.33 1.17 -15.16
CA LEU A 18 -7.41 1.21 -16.64
C LEU A 18 -7.18 -0.14 -17.33
N THR A 19 -6.88 -1.23 -16.58
CA THR A 19 -6.59 -2.55 -17.16
C THR A 19 -7.55 -3.67 -16.74
N ALA A 20 -8.69 -3.35 -16.12
CA ALA A 20 -9.73 -4.32 -15.78
C ALA A 20 -10.52 -4.80 -17.02
N LEU A 21 -9.87 -5.61 -17.86
CA LEU A 21 -10.55 -6.51 -18.78
C LEU A 21 -10.70 -7.86 -18.09
N SER A 22 -11.53 -7.93 -17.03
CA SER A 22 -12.08 -9.23 -16.69
C SER A 22 -13.01 -9.62 -17.84
N PRO A 23 -12.86 -10.81 -18.45
CA PRO A 23 -13.83 -11.30 -19.40
C PRO A 23 -15.09 -11.67 -18.62
N VAL A 24 -15.88 -10.66 -18.24
CA VAL A 24 -17.28 -10.83 -17.87
C VAL A 24 -18.06 -10.99 -19.18
N ALA A 25 -17.71 -12.04 -19.94
CA ALA A 25 -18.61 -12.57 -20.95
C ALA A 25 -19.90 -13.00 -20.22
N THR A 26 -21.03 -13.07 -20.93
CA THR A 26 -22.28 -13.57 -20.34
C THR A 26 -22.09 -15.00 -19.85
N VAL A 27 -21.74 -15.18 -18.57
CA VAL A 27 -21.56 -16.51 -17.99
C VAL A 27 -22.91 -17.00 -17.50
N GLN A 28 -23.37 -18.14 -18.00
CA GLN A 28 -24.67 -18.71 -17.64
C GLN A 28 -24.55 -20.13 -17.06
N SER A 29 -23.35 -20.70 -17.04
CA SER A 29 -23.07 -22.06 -16.56
C SER A 29 -21.57 -22.27 -16.36
N ALA A 30 -21.21 -23.34 -15.67
CA ALA A 30 -19.82 -23.81 -15.58
C ALA A 30 -19.13 -23.89 -16.97
N PRO A 31 -17.82 -23.59 -17.04
CA PRO A 31 -17.07 -23.67 -18.28
C PRO A 31 -16.98 -25.12 -18.79
N THR A 32 -16.96 -25.27 -20.11
CA THR A 32 -16.88 -26.60 -20.76
C THR A 32 -15.44 -27.05 -21.04
N GLU A 33 -14.50 -26.12 -21.00
CA GLU A 33 -13.06 -26.29 -21.15
C GLU A 33 -12.39 -25.38 -20.12
N ALA A 34 -11.36 -25.87 -19.44
CA ALA A 34 -10.62 -25.07 -18.47
C ALA A 34 -9.83 -23.97 -19.18
N SER A 35 -9.93 -22.74 -18.68
CA SER A 35 -9.16 -21.61 -19.18
C SER A 35 -7.91 -21.34 -18.33
N GLU A 36 -6.90 -20.78 -18.97
CA GLU A 36 -5.68 -20.29 -18.33
C GLU A 36 -5.26 -18.99 -19.03
N TYR A 37 -4.93 -17.97 -18.25
CA TYR A 37 -4.44 -16.71 -18.80
C TYR A 37 -3.47 -16.00 -17.86
N TYR A 38 -2.63 -15.17 -18.48
CA TYR A 38 -1.62 -14.37 -17.84
C TYR A 38 -1.71 -12.94 -18.36
N TYR A 39 -1.70 -11.96 -17.46
CA TYR A 39 -1.51 -10.57 -17.83
C TYR A 39 -0.76 -9.83 -16.72
N GLY A 40 -0.25 -8.66 -17.04
CA GLY A 40 0.41 -7.82 -16.07
C GLY A 40 0.64 -6.41 -16.57
N VAL A 41 0.92 -5.52 -15.64
CA VAL A 41 1.20 -4.11 -15.88
C VAL A 41 2.49 -3.75 -15.15
N GLU A 42 3.33 -2.99 -15.82
CA GLU A 42 4.59 -2.45 -15.28
C GLU A 42 4.60 -0.94 -15.47
N TYR A 43 4.99 -0.22 -14.41
CA TYR A 43 5.25 1.21 -14.42
C TYR A 43 6.69 1.48 -14.01
N ASP A 44 7.44 2.17 -14.87
CA ASP A 44 8.82 2.59 -14.64
C ASP A 44 8.83 4.00 -14.03
N TRP A 45 9.26 4.11 -12.76
CA TRP A 45 9.26 5.37 -12.02
C TRP A 45 10.24 6.41 -12.56
N THR A 46 11.20 6.02 -13.41
CA THR A 46 12.05 7.00 -14.13
C THR A 46 11.25 7.83 -15.14
N SER A 47 10.03 7.40 -15.49
CA SER A 47 9.13 8.12 -16.39
C SER A 47 8.33 9.23 -15.69
N LEU A 48 8.37 9.30 -14.35
CA LEU A 48 7.51 10.17 -13.54
C LEU A 48 7.55 11.65 -13.97
N ASP A 49 8.73 12.23 -14.17
CA ASP A 49 8.89 13.63 -14.55
C ASP A 49 8.27 13.91 -15.94
N SER A 50 8.47 12.98 -16.88
CA SER A 50 7.89 13.10 -18.22
C SER A 50 6.37 12.97 -18.21
N ASP A 51 5.83 12.08 -17.38
CA ASP A 51 4.39 11.90 -17.22
C ASP A 51 3.75 13.13 -16.56
N LEU A 52 4.40 13.68 -15.53
CA LEU A 52 3.96 14.92 -14.89
C LEU A 52 3.91 16.08 -15.88
N GLN A 53 4.94 16.24 -16.71
CA GLN A 53 4.97 17.25 -17.76
C GLN A 53 3.86 17.01 -18.79
N ASN A 54 3.62 15.77 -19.19
CA ASN A 54 2.56 15.44 -20.16
C ASN A 54 1.15 15.72 -19.63
N VAL A 55 0.91 15.47 -18.34
CA VAL A 55 -0.41 15.64 -17.71
C VAL A 55 -0.67 17.08 -17.29
N THR A 56 0.35 17.76 -16.76
CA THR A 56 0.19 19.09 -16.13
C THR A 56 0.80 20.23 -16.93
N GLY A 57 1.72 19.93 -17.85
CA GLY A 57 2.56 20.91 -18.54
C GLY A 57 3.72 21.45 -17.69
N LEU A 58 3.87 21.01 -16.43
CA LEU A 58 4.94 21.44 -15.54
C LEU A 58 6.21 20.62 -15.80
N ASP A 59 7.30 21.31 -16.12
CA ASP A 59 8.63 20.74 -16.23
C ASP A 59 9.42 21.05 -14.95
N ILE A 60 9.67 20.03 -14.13
CA ILE A 60 10.37 20.21 -12.85
C ILE A 60 11.83 20.63 -13.07
N GLN A 61 12.47 20.13 -14.12
CA GLN A 61 13.86 20.47 -14.42
C GLN A 61 13.99 21.92 -14.89
N GLU A 62 13.02 22.43 -15.65
CA GLU A 62 12.93 23.85 -15.99
C GLU A 62 12.72 24.70 -14.73
N LEU A 63 11.83 24.30 -13.83
CA LEU A 63 11.57 25.00 -12.57
C LEU A 63 12.83 25.10 -11.70
N PHE A 64 13.58 24.00 -11.53
CA PHE A 64 14.85 24.03 -10.77
C PHE A 64 15.87 24.94 -11.44
N THR A 65 15.99 24.88 -12.77
CA THR A 65 16.90 25.75 -13.52
C THR A 65 16.57 27.24 -13.33
N GLU A 66 15.29 27.61 -13.30
CA GLU A 66 14.86 29.00 -13.03
C GLU A 66 15.25 29.43 -11.60
N ILE A 67 14.99 28.59 -10.60
CA ILE A 67 15.30 28.88 -9.19
C ILE A 67 16.82 29.05 -8.99
N MET A 68 17.63 28.14 -9.54
CA MET A 68 19.09 28.21 -9.46
C MET A 68 19.61 29.49 -10.14
N SER A 69 19.06 29.86 -11.30
CA SER A 69 19.42 31.11 -11.98
C SER A 69 19.06 32.36 -11.15
N ASP A 70 17.95 32.34 -10.41
CA ASP A 70 17.57 33.46 -9.54
C ASP A 70 18.47 33.54 -8.31
N ALA A 71 18.93 32.41 -7.76
CA ALA A 71 19.93 32.36 -6.69
C ALA A 71 21.28 32.93 -7.14
N ASP A 72 21.76 32.52 -8.32
CA ASP A 72 22.97 33.07 -8.94
C ASP A 72 22.89 34.59 -9.09
N ASN A 73 21.73 35.10 -9.56
CA ASN A 73 21.50 36.53 -9.70
C ASN A 73 21.50 37.28 -8.35
N ALA A 74 21.14 36.61 -7.27
CA ALA A 74 21.18 37.13 -5.90
C ALA A 74 22.56 36.99 -5.24
N GLY A 75 23.51 36.28 -5.88
CA GLY A 75 24.88 36.08 -5.39
C GLY A 75 25.08 34.86 -4.51
N PHE A 76 24.12 33.92 -4.52
CA PHE A 76 24.22 32.62 -3.84
C PHE A 76 24.51 31.54 -4.86
N ASN A 77 25.36 30.56 -4.53
CA ASN A 77 25.40 29.31 -5.29
C ASN A 77 24.29 28.40 -4.75
N LEU A 78 23.50 27.82 -5.65
CA LEU A 78 22.42 26.89 -5.29
C LEU A 78 22.33 25.81 -6.34
N ASP A 79 22.54 24.57 -5.94
CA ASP A 79 22.28 23.37 -6.74
C ASP A 79 21.07 22.64 -6.18
N LEU A 80 20.08 22.38 -7.05
CA LEU A 80 18.90 21.59 -6.73
C LEU A 80 18.90 20.35 -7.61
N GLY A 81 18.66 19.19 -7.00
CA GLY A 81 18.53 17.93 -7.71
C GLY A 81 17.43 17.06 -7.14
N GLN A 82 16.77 16.33 -8.01
CA GLN A 82 15.92 15.20 -7.62
C GLN A 82 16.16 14.03 -8.56
N LEU A 83 15.99 12.82 -8.04
CA LEU A 83 16.02 11.60 -8.83
C LEU A 83 15.03 10.61 -8.25
N THR A 84 14.06 10.19 -9.05
CA THR A 84 13.13 9.11 -8.70
C THR A 84 13.37 7.92 -9.64
N THR A 85 13.56 6.74 -9.07
CA THR A 85 13.78 5.49 -9.82
C THR A 85 13.03 4.33 -9.18
N GLY A 86 12.87 3.24 -9.93
CA GLY A 86 12.22 2.02 -9.45
C GLY A 86 11.15 1.53 -10.42
N ALA A 87 10.39 0.52 -10.00
CA ALA A 87 9.28 0.01 -10.79
C ALA A 87 8.11 -0.45 -9.91
N THR A 88 6.90 -0.42 -10.48
CA THR A 88 5.72 -1.09 -9.94
C THR A 88 5.22 -2.12 -10.94
N ASN A 89 5.09 -3.37 -10.51
CA ASN A 89 4.69 -4.50 -11.32
C ASN A 89 3.49 -5.19 -10.66
N VAL A 90 2.49 -5.52 -11.46
CA VAL A 90 1.39 -6.41 -11.08
C VAL A 90 1.30 -7.50 -12.12
N TYR A 91 1.37 -8.76 -11.69
CA TYR A 91 1.16 -9.93 -12.52
C TYR A 91 0.00 -10.73 -11.98
N VAL A 92 -0.85 -11.19 -12.89
CA VAL A 92 -2.00 -12.04 -12.56
C VAL A 92 -1.95 -13.27 -13.45
N HIS A 93 -2.02 -14.43 -12.82
CA HIS A 93 -2.21 -15.73 -13.45
C HIS A 93 -3.53 -16.29 -12.95
N GLN A 94 -4.40 -16.71 -13.87
CA GLN A 94 -5.62 -17.39 -13.51
C GLN A 94 -5.69 -18.76 -14.18
N THR A 95 -6.16 -19.75 -13.43
CA THR A 95 -6.42 -21.12 -13.92
C THR A 95 -7.77 -21.63 -13.42
N GLU A 96 -8.33 -22.59 -14.14
CA GLU A 96 -9.56 -23.29 -13.74
C GLU A 96 -9.31 -24.79 -13.60
N ASP A 97 -9.85 -25.39 -12.54
CA ASP A 97 -10.00 -26.84 -12.42
C ASP A 97 -11.49 -27.20 -12.45
N ILE A 98 -11.95 -27.64 -13.61
CA ILE A 98 -13.33 -28.05 -13.87
C ILE A 98 -13.61 -29.51 -13.44
N THR A 99 -12.66 -30.17 -12.78
CA THR A 99 -12.90 -31.50 -12.20
C THR A 99 -13.91 -31.36 -11.07
N PRO A 100 -14.97 -32.18 -11.00
CA PRO A 100 -15.92 -32.12 -9.89
C PRO A 100 -15.24 -32.42 -8.56
N GLN A 101 -15.33 -31.47 -7.63
CA GLN A 101 -14.81 -31.54 -6.27
C GLN A 101 -15.97 -31.55 -5.28
N VAL A 102 -15.76 -32.15 -4.10
CA VAL A 102 -16.71 -32.09 -2.98
C VAL A 102 -16.21 -31.03 -2.01
N PHE A 103 -17.07 -30.07 -1.70
CA PHE A 103 -16.76 -28.94 -0.83
C PHE A 103 -17.84 -28.80 0.24
N GLN A 104 -17.46 -28.50 1.48
CA GLN A 104 -18.42 -28.25 2.55
C GLN A 104 -18.75 -26.75 2.64
N ASN A 105 -20.03 -26.41 2.48
CA ASN A 105 -20.50 -25.05 2.70
C ASN A 105 -20.51 -24.71 4.21
N ILE A 106 -20.90 -23.48 4.55
CA ILE A 106 -20.95 -23.02 5.95
C ILE A 106 -21.90 -23.84 6.85
N ASN A 107 -22.90 -24.51 6.25
CA ASN A 107 -23.86 -25.36 6.97
C ASN A 107 -23.34 -26.79 7.20
N GLY A 108 -22.15 -27.12 6.67
CA GLY A 108 -21.56 -28.46 6.72
C GLY A 108 -22.16 -29.44 5.70
N ASP A 109 -22.89 -28.95 4.70
CA ASP A 109 -23.42 -29.78 3.62
C ASP A 109 -22.37 -29.96 2.51
N ASP A 110 -22.27 -31.18 1.98
CA ASP A 110 -21.42 -31.48 0.83
C ASP A 110 -22.06 -30.95 -0.46
N VAL A 111 -21.37 -30.02 -1.12
CA VAL A 111 -21.75 -29.41 -2.40
C VAL A 111 -20.75 -29.83 -3.48
N GLN A 112 -21.25 -30.06 -4.70
CA GLN A 112 -20.40 -30.26 -5.87
C GLN A 112 -19.95 -28.91 -6.43
N VAL A 113 -18.64 -28.73 -6.55
CA VAL A 113 -18.03 -27.49 -7.04
C VAL A 113 -16.93 -27.78 -8.07
N TRP A 114 -16.56 -26.76 -8.81
CA TRP A 114 -15.30 -26.62 -9.53
C TRP A 114 -14.57 -25.38 -9.02
N SER A 115 -13.28 -25.26 -9.27
CA SER A 115 -12.46 -24.18 -8.71
C SER A 115 -11.83 -23.29 -9.76
N ARG A 116 -11.61 -22.03 -9.37
CA ARG A 116 -10.86 -21.04 -10.14
C ARG A 116 -9.80 -20.44 -9.25
N ASN A 117 -8.54 -20.53 -9.68
CA ASN A 117 -7.37 -20.08 -8.95
C ASN A 117 -6.87 -18.78 -9.57
N SER A 118 -6.55 -17.81 -8.74
CA SER A 118 -5.98 -16.51 -9.12
C SER A 118 -4.72 -16.28 -8.30
N ASP A 119 -3.58 -16.29 -8.97
CA ASP A 119 -2.27 -16.05 -8.38
C ASP A 119 -1.86 -14.61 -8.76
N VAL A 120 -1.70 -13.74 -7.77
CA VAL A 120 -1.37 -12.32 -7.97
C VAL A 120 -0.08 -11.96 -7.27
N VAL A 121 0.81 -11.34 -8.04
CA VAL A 121 2.12 -10.90 -7.57
C VAL A 121 2.21 -9.39 -7.82
N LEU A 122 2.23 -8.61 -6.74
CA LEU A 122 2.53 -7.19 -6.76
C LEU A 122 3.95 -6.95 -6.23
N ARG A 123 4.74 -6.20 -6.99
CA ARG A 123 6.08 -5.75 -6.59
C ARG A 123 6.18 -4.26 -6.84
N HIS A 124 6.44 -3.50 -5.80
CA HIS A 124 6.68 -2.07 -5.86
C HIS A 124 8.02 -1.80 -5.17
N GLY A 125 8.87 -1.04 -5.85
CA GLY A 125 10.10 -0.50 -5.31
C GLY A 125 10.29 0.89 -5.87
N LEU A 126 10.53 1.85 -4.99
CA LEU A 126 10.73 3.25 -5.31
C LEU A 126 11.93 3.76 -4.51
N LEU A 127 12.87 4.41 -5.18
CA LEU A 127 13.90 5.22 -4.56
C LEU A 127 13.72 6.67 -5.03
N SER A 128 13.63 7.59 -4.09
CA SER A 128 13.48 9.03 -4.34
C SER A 128 14.55 9.79 -3.55
N ASN A 129 15.47 10.41 -4.28
CA ASN A 129 16.53 11.22 -3.69
C ASN A 129 16.31 12.67 -4.08
N ALA A 130 16.53 13.58 -3.14
CA ALA A 130 16.56 15.02 -3.36
C ALA A 130 17.81 15.61 -2.72
N VAL A 131 18.36 16.64 -3.35
CA VAL A 131 19.55 17.33 -2.86
C VAL A 131 19.39 18.83 -2.99
N ILE A 132 19.82 19.54 -1.96
CA ILE A 132 19.97 20.99 -1.92
C ILE A 132 21.39 21.26 -1.47
N MET A 133 22.19 21.87 -2.33
CA MET A 133 23.52 22.35 -1.98
C MET A 133 23.52 23.86 -2.16
N THR A 134 23.93 24.61 -1.14
CA THR A 134 24.01 26.06 -1.26
C THR A 134 25.17 26.62 -0.45
N ASP A 135 25.95 27.45 -1.12
CA ASP A 135 27.05 28.16 -0.48
C ASP A 135 27.00 29.66 -0.79
N TRP A 136 27.50 30.41 0.18
CA TRP A 136 27.70 31.84 0.06
C TRP A 136 28.90 32.25 0.91
N SER A 137 29.78 33.08 0.35
CA SER A 137 30.90 33.66 1.09
C SER A 137 31.13 35.11 0.69
N GLU A 138 31.55 35.90 1.68
CA GLU A 138 31.86 37.31 1.52
C GLU A 138 33.13 37.67 2.30
N THR A 139 33.94 38.55 1.71
CA THR A 139 35.21 39.05 2.27
C THR A 139 35.25 40.56 2.44
N ASP A 140 34.24 41.29 1.94
CA ASP A 140 34.19 42.76 1.97
C ASP A 140 33.82 43.32 3.37
N PHE A 141 33.13 42.55 4.20
CA PHE A 141 32.66 42.97 5.53
C PHE A 141 33.57 42.49 6.69
N GLY A 142 34.87 42.79 6.66
CA GLY A 142 35.77 42.46 7.78
C GLY A 142 37.21 42.25 7.33
N SER A 143 38.04 41.68 8.21
CA SER A 143 39.33 41.10 7.84
C SER A 143 39.26 39.60 7.55
N ASP A 144 38.20 38.95 8.00
CA ASP A 144 38.00 37.49 7.97
C ASP A 144 36.79 37.19 7.08
N THR A 145 36.81 36.08 6.35
CA THR A 145 35.68 35.66 5.51
C THR A 145 34.45 35.42 6.40
N THR A 146 33.28 35.63 5.85
CA THR A 146 31.99 35.30 6.48
C THR A 146 31.14 34.60 5.44
N GLY A 147 30.59 33.45 5.79
CA GLY A 147 29.89 32.63 4.82
C GLY A 147 29.21 31.42 5.44
N PHE A 148 28.49 30.69 4.60
CA PHE A 148 27.96 29.37 4.93
C PHE A 148 28.09 28.44 3.72
N ASP A 149 28.13 27.15 4.02
CA ASP A 149 27.99 26.03 3.09
C ASP A 149 26.95 25.09 3.70
N ILE A 150 25.95 24.69 2.92
CA ILE A 150 24.82 23.89 3.39
C ILE A 150 24.54 22.81 2.35
N ASP A 151 24.73 21.57 2.72
CA ASP A 151 24.34 20.38 1.97
C ASP A 151 23.21 19.66 2.70
N ILE A 152 22.11 19.43 1.99
CA ILE A 152 20.96 18.67 2.49
C ILE A 152 20.68 17.57 1.47
N VAL A 153 20.76 16.31 1.92
CA VAL A 153 20.39 15.13 1.14
C VAL A 153 19.20 14.48 1.81
N ALA A 154 18.11 14.34 1.07
CA ALA A 154 16.95 13.57 1.49
C ALA A 154 16.83 12.31 0.63
N GLU A 155 16.66 11.17 1.27
CA GLU A 155 16.49 9.87 0.63
C GLU A 155 15.19 9.25 1.13
N ALA A 156 14.47 8.59 0.23
CA ALA A 156 13.27 7.85 0.57
C ALA A 156 13.21 6.58 -0.27
N GLU A 157 13.21 5.42 0.37
CA GLU A 157 12.94 4.12 -0.22
C GLU A 157 11.56 3.63 0.22
N ASN A 158 10.79 3.08 -0.72
CA ASN A 158 9.55 2.39 -0.42
C ASN A 158 9.51 1.06 -1.16
N VAL A 159 9.18 0.00 -0.43
CA VAL A 159 8.97 -1.33 -0.97
C VAL A 159 7.58 -1.81 -0.56
N LEU A 160 6.86 -2.40 -1.51
CA LEU A 160 5.65 -3.16 -1.24
C LEU A 160 5.72 -4.46 -2.05
N THR A 161 5.61 -5.59 -1.37
CA THR A 161 5.44 -6.90 -1.99
C THR A 161 4.11 -7.49 -1.53
N VAL A 162 3.31 -7.96 -2.47
CA VAL A 162 2.10 -8.73 -2.18
C VAL A 162 2.12 -9.98 -3.04
N ASP A 163 1.93 -11.12 -2.41
CA ASP A 163 1.69 -12.41 -3.05
C ASP A 163 0.33 -12.92 -2.57
N ILE A 164 -0.53 -13.32 -3.50
CA ILE A 164 -1.89 -13.78 -3.22
C ILE A 164 -2.11 -15.05 -4.03
N ASP A 165 -2.47 -16.13 -3.34
CA ASP A 165 -3.01 -17.34 -3.96
C ASP A 165 -4.48 -17.47 -3.53
N TYR A 166 -5.39 -17.13 -4.42
CA TYR A 166 -6.83 -17.14 -4.16
C TYR A 166 -7.51 -18.25 -4.93
N THR A 167 -8.30 -19.07 -4.24
CA THR A 167 -9.10 -20.15 -4.84
C THR A 167 -10.57 -19.92 -4.54
N GLU A 168 -11.40 -19.74 -5.55
CA GLU A 168 -12.85 -19.71 -5.36
C GLU A 168 -13.53 -20.99 -5.86
N TYR A 169 -14.65 -21.29 -5.24
CA TYR A 169 -15.43 -22.50 -5.48
C TYR A 169 -16.79 -22.11 -6.03
N LEU A 170 -17.12 -22.63 -7.22
CA LEU A 170 -18.38 -22.37 -7.90
C LEU A 170 -19.14 -23.66 -8.18
N ASN A 171 -20.47 -23.58 -8.19
CA ASN A 171 -21.32 -24.71 -8.59
C ASN A 171 -21.51 -24.79 -10.13
N ASP A 172 -22.21 -25.82 -10.59
CA ASP A 172 -22.54 -26.02 -12.02
C ASP A 172 -23.34 -24.85 -12.64
N ALA A 173 -24.09 -24.12 -11.80
CA ALA A 173 -24.86 -22.95 -12.20
C ALA A 173 -24.01 -21.67 -12.24
N TYR A 174 -22.71 -21.73 -11.97
CA TYR A 174 -21.81 -20.59 -11.86
C TYR A 174 -22.17 -19.63 -10.70
N ASP A 175 -22.76 -20.17 -9.63
CA ASP A 175 -22.91 -19.44 -8.37
C ASP A 175 -21.69 -19.68 -7.49
N LEU A 176 -21.20 -18.60 -6.87
CA LEU A 176 -20.09 -18.63 -5.91
C LEU A 176 -20.55 -19.29 -4.59
N ILE A 177 -19.75 -20.20 -4.06
CA ILE A 177 -20.02 -20.92 -2.81
C ILE A 177 -19.12 -20.43 -1.67
N GLY A 178 -17.92 -19.97 -2.00
CA GLY A 178 -16.93 -19.48 -1.05
C GLY A 178 -15.56 -19.42 -1.70
N ALA A 179 -14.54 -19.05 -0.91
CA ALA A 179 -13.17 -18.96 -1.36
C ALA A 179 -12.17 -19.23 -0.23
N ASP A 180 -10.96 -19.58 -0.63
CA ASP A 180 -9.77 -19.68 0.21
C ASP A 180 -8.73 -18.68 -0.29
N MET A 181 -7.90 -18.16 0.61
CA MET A 181 -6.83 -17.22 0.30
C MET A 181 -5.59 -17.51 1.14
N ASP A 182 -4.44 -17.60 0.49
CA ASP A 182 -3.14 -17.38 1.09
C ASP A 182 -2.65 -15.99 0.64
N VAL A 183 -2.29 -15.14 1.57
CA VAL A 183 -1.74 -13.81 1.28
C VAL A 183 -0.49 -13.56 2.09
N SER A 184 0.54 -13.05 1.44
CA SER A 184 1.74 -12.53 2.07
C SER A 184 2.00 -11.11 1.60
N MET A 185 2.06 -10.17 2.55
CA MET A 185 2.33 -8.77 2.30
C MET A 185 3.55 -8.31 3.09
N THR A 186 4.41 -7.52 2.46
CA THR A 186 5.46 -6.75 3.15
C THR A 186 5.44 -5.33 2.64
N VAL A 187 5.46 -4.38 3.57
CA VAL A 187 5.66 -2.96 3.33
C VAL A 187 6.95 -2.56 4.04
N SER A 188 7.82 -1.83 3.36
CA SER A 188 8.91 -1.14 4.02
C SER A 188 9.03 0.30 3.53
N ASN A 189 9.45 1.17 4.44
CA ASN A 189 9.78 2.54 4.14
C ASN A 189 11.04 2.91 4.91
N ASP A 190 12.02 3.43 4.20
CA ASP A 190 13.23 4.00 4.74
C ASP A 190 13.25 5.45 4.27
N MET A 191 13.39 6.37 5.23
CA MET A 191 13.49 7.80 4.96
C MET A 191 14.68 8.35 5.72
N GLY A 192 15.63 8.94 4.99
CA GLY A 192 16.82 9.56 5.55
C GLY A 192 16.90 11.05 5.19
N LEU A 193 17.44 11.83 6.12
CA LEU A 193 17.82 13.22 5.93
C LEU A 193 19.21 13.43 6.51
N ALA A 194 20.18 13.68 5.64
CA ALA A 194 21.53 14.10 6.01
C ALA A 194 21.66 15.61 5.82
N ILE A 195 22.17 16.29 6.84
CA ILE A 195 22.40 17.74 6.84
C ILE A 195 23.85 18.00 7.24
N ASP A 196 24.60 18.63 6.34
CA ASP A 196 25.93 19.18 6.59
C ASP A 196 25.87 20.70 6.44
N ILE A 197 26.27 21.42 7.48
CA ILE A 197 26.30 22.87 7.52
C ILE A 197 27.66 23.32 8.03
N MET A 198 28.36 24.11 7.24
CA MET A 198 29.52 24.89 7.66
C MET A 198 29.13 26.36 7.76
N VAL A 199 29.42 27.00 8.90
CA VAL A 199 29.26 28.45 9.07
C VAL A 199 30.61 29.06 9.44
N GLU A 200 31.05 30.05 8.68
CA GLU A 200 32.28 30.80 8.92
C GLU A 200 31.96 32.24 9.33
N GLY A 201 32.61 32.72 10.38
CA GLY A 201 32.52 34.12 10.78
C GLY A 201 33.45 34.48 11.93
N GLY A 202 33.99 35.70 11.91
CA GLY A 202 34.84 36.20 13.01
C GLY A 202 36.16 35.44 13.21
N GLY A 203 36.62 34.72 12.17
CA GLY A 203 37.81 33.87 12.22
C GLY A 203 37.59 32.49 12.83
N GLU A 204 36.33 32.10 13.07
CA GLU A 204 35.91 30.81 13.60
C GLU A 204 35.04 30.07 12.56
N VAL A 205 35.01 28.74 12.65
CA VAL A 205 34.18 27.87 11.81
C VAL A 205 33.37 26.96 12.73
N LEU A 206 32.06 26.90 12.51
CA LEU A 206 31.14 25.97 13.14
C LEU A 206 30.70 24.94 12.09
N ASN A 207 30.89 23.65 12.37
CA ASN A 207 30.36 22.58 11.54
C ASN A 207 29.19 21.91 12.28
N VAL A 208 28.11 21.66 11.56
CA VAL A 208 26.94 20.92 12.02
C VAL A 208 26.67 19.84 10.99
N ASP A 209 26.97 18.61 11.36
CA ASP A 209 26.77 17.42 10.54
C ASP A 209 25.85 16.48 11.33
N PHE A 210 24.66 16.20 10.82
CA PHE A 210 23.79 15.21 11.46
C PHE A 210 22.92 14.48 10.45
N ASP A 211 22.64 13.23 10.78
CA ASP A 211 21.72 12.37 10.09
C ASP A 211 20.48 12.15 10.95
N THR A 212 19.31 12.16 10.34
CA THR A 212 18.08 11.68 10.96
C THR A 212 17.30 10.84 9.97
N GLY A 213 16.66 9.79 10.46
CA GLY A 213 15.86 8.94 9.61
C GLY A 213 14.85 8.11 10.36
N ILE A 214 13.98 7.49 9.57
CA ILE A 214 12.96 6.56 10.02
C ILE A 214 12.99 5.37 9.07
N ASP A 215 13.25 4.20 9.63
CA ASP A 215 13.06 2.92 9.00
C ASP A 215 11.81 2.29 9.59
N PHE A 216 10.96 1.74 8.74
CA PHE A 216 9.78 1.00 9.14
C PHE A 216 9.57 -0.17 8.20
N SER A 217 9.36 -1.37 8.72
CA SER A 217 8.82 -2.48 7.95
C SER A 217 7.68 -3.17 8.68
N TYR A 218 6.71 -3.61 7.90
CA TYR A 218 5.57 -4.41 8.34
C TYR A 218 5.39 -5.57 7.39
N SER A 219 5.29 -6.77 7.93
CA SER A 219 4.94 -7.96 7.16
C SER A 219 3.78 -8.70 7.82
N ILE A 220 2.90 -9.26 6.99
CA ILE A 220 1.80 -10.09 7.44
C ILE A 220 1.59 -11.20 6.42
N SER A 221 1.52 -12.43 6.91
CA SER A 221 1.14 -13.60 6.10
C SER A 221 -0.09 -14.24 6.73
N SER A 222 -1.03 -14.68 5.90
CA SER A 222 -2.31 -15.19 6.37
C SER A 222 -2.87 -16.27 5.45
N ASP A 223 -3.43 -17.30 6.07
CA ASP A 223 -4.23 -18.35 5.44
C ASP A 223 -5.68 -18.13 5.89
N ALA A 224 -6.60 -17.94 4.94
CA ALA A 224 -7.98 -17.58 5.23
C ALA A 224 -8.98 -18.41 4.42
N VAL A 225 -10.12 -18.66 5.07
CA VAL A 225 -11.21 -19.49 4.59
C VAL A 225 -12.49 -18.68 4.72
N TRP A 226 -13.25 -18.60 3.62
CA TRP A 226 -14.53 -17.90 3.58
C TRP A 226 -15.62 -18.75 2.92
N ARG A 227 -16.79 -18.82 3.55
CA ARG A 227 -17.91 -19.67 3.11
C ARG A 227 -19.21 -18.88 3.14
N LEU A 228 -19.93 -18.86 2.03
CA LEU A 228 -21.26 -18.24 1.96
C LEU A 228 -22.33 -19.16 2.57
N GLY A 229 -23.36 -18.53 3.16
CA GLY A 229 -24.58 -19.18 3.63
C GLY A 229 -25.45 -19.76 2.53
N ASN A 230 -25.36 -19.18 1.34
CA ASN A 230 -26.08 -19.61 0.15
C ASN A 230 -25.22 -19.41 -1.11
N PRO A 231 -25.47 -20.19 -2.18
CA PRO A 231 -24.83 -19.93 -3.46
C PRO A 231 -25.16 -18.53 -3.98
N SER A 232 -24.14 -17.72 -4.27
CA SER A 232 -24.28 -16.34 -4.74
C SER A 232 -24.23 -16.25 -6.27
N PRO A 233 -25.25 -15.66 -6.92
CA PRO A 233 -25.24 -15.44 -8.36
C PRO A 233 -24.41 -14.22 -8.80
N ILE A 234 -23.58 -13.63 -7.92
CA ILE A 234 -22.95 -12.31 -8.09
C ILE A 234 -22.33 -12.09 -9.47
N TYR A 235 -21.51 -13.02 -9.97
CA TYR A 235 -20.88 -12.85 -11.29
C TYR A 235 -21.89 -12.76 -12.44
N LYS A 236 -22.95 -13.57 -12.40
CA LYS A 236 -23.98 -13.59 -13.43
C LYS A 236 -24.84 -12.33 -13.36
N THR A 237 -25.17 -11.88 -12.16
CA THR A 237 -25.93 -10.65 -11.93
C THR A 237 -25.12 -9.44 -12.41
N THR A 238 -23.85 -9.32 -12.02
CA THR A 238 -22.95 -8.26 -12.48
C THR A 238 -22.79 -8.25 -13.99
N ALA A 239 -22.63 -9.41 -14.64
CA ALA A 239 -22.55 -9.50 -16.10
C ALA A 239 -23.81 -9.00 -16.84
N ALA A 240 -24.98 -9.15 -16.21
CA ALA A 240 -26.27 -8.88 -16.81
C ALA A 240 -26.77 -7.44 -16.62
N ASN A 241 -26.18 -6.69 -15.70
CA ASN A 241 -26.64 -5.36 -15.29
C ASN A 241 -25.55 -4.29 -15.53
N ASP A 242 -25.95 -3.03 -15.51
CA ASP A 242 -25.03 -1.89 -15.66
C ASP A 242 -24.39 -1.55 -14.31
N ARG A 243 -25.12 -1.80 -13.22
CA ARG A 243 -24.61 -1.73 -11.85
C ARG A 243 -25.12 -2.92 -11.05
N THR A 244 -24.27 -3.47 -10.20
CA THR A 244 -24.67 -4.48 -9.22
C THR A 244 -24.05 -4.17 -7.87
N ASP A 245 -24.88 -4.01 -6.84
CA ASP A 245 -24.44 -3.90 -5.46
C ASP A 245 -24.59 -5.28 -4.77
N TRP A 246 -23.65 -5.62 -3.90
CA TRP A 246 -23.66 -6.83 -3.09
C TRP A 246 -23.81 -6.43 -1.63
N ASP A 247 -24.80 -7.01 -0.96
CA ASP A 247 -25.13 -6.71 0.42
C ASP A 247 -25.19 -7.97 1.28
N CYS A 248 -24.75 -7.82 2.53
CA CYS A 248 -24.70 -8.91 3.49
C CYS A 248 -25.89 -8.84 4.43
N ILE A 249 -26.64 -9.94 4.51
CA ILE A 249 -27.84 -10.04 5.34
C ILE A 249 -27.73 -11.19 6.34
N ASP A 250 -28.36 -11.01 7.51
CA ASP A 250 -28.35 -12.00 8.59
C ASP A 250 -29.40 -13.11 8.41
N ASP A 251 -30.51 -12.80 7.72
CA ASP A 251 -31.66 -13.71 7.61
C ASP A 251 -31.72 -14.35 6.22
N ALA A 252 -31.49 -15.67 6.16
CA ALA A 252 -31.56 -16.45 4.93
C ALA A 252 -32.91 -16.35 4.18
N SER A 253 -33.98 -15.85 4.82
CA SER A 253 -35.27 -15.62 4.16
C SER A 253 -35.35 -14.36 3.29
N ASP A 254 -34.42 -13.42 3.47
CA ASP A 254 -34.33 -12.19 2.67
C ASP A 254 -33.38 -12.34 1.46
N VAL A 255 -32.62 -13.44 1.39
CA VAL A 255 -31.70 -13.76 0.28
C VAL A 255 -32.40 -13.68 -1.06
N GLY A 256 -31.83 -12.90 -1.98
CA GLY A 256 -32.46 -12.65 -3.26
C GLY A 256 -31.65 -11.79 -4.22
N VAL A 257 -32.17 -11.70 -5.44
CA VAL A 257 -31.68 -10.76 -6.46
C VAL A 257 -32.81 -9.81 -6.81
N TYR A 258 -32.57 -8.52 -6.59
CA TYR A 258 -33.53 -7.46 -6.85
C TYR A 258 -33.01 -6.59 -7.99
N ALA A 259 -33.64 -6.66 -9.16
CA ALA A 259 -33.18 -5.94 -10.35
C ALA A 259 -34.26 -4.98 -10.88
N SER A 260 -33.88 -3.73 -11.14
CA SER A 260 -34.74 -2.72 -11.73
C SER A 260 -33.92 -1.67 -12.49
N GLY A 261 -34.34 -1.35 -13.71
CA GLY A 261 -33.80 -0.19 -14.42
C GLY A 261 -32.32 -0.26 -14.84
N GLY A 262 -31.73 -1.47 -14.93
CA GLY A 262 -30.30 -1.66 -15.24
C GLY A 262 -29.42 -1.79 -14.01
N GLU A 263 -29.99 -1.62 -12.82
CA GLU A 263 -29.35 -1.83 -11.52
C GLU A 263 -29.84 -3.15 -10.92
N ALA A 264 -28.96 -3.83 -10.19
CA ALA A 264 -29.30 -5.01 -9.41
C ALA A 264 -28.65 -4.99 -8.04
N GLU A 265 -29.28 -5.64 -7.09
CA GLU A 265 -28.83 -5.86 -5.72
C GLU A 265 -28.82 -7.36 -5.48
N VAL A 266 -27.72 -7.88 -4.97
CA VAL A 266 -27.57 -9.27 -4.55
C VAL A 266 -27.49 -9.26 -3.03
N GLU A 267 -28.49 -9.81 -2.36
CA GLU A 267 -28.49 -9.97 -0.91
C GLU A 267 -28.14 -11.42 -0.58
N ASP A 268 -27.02 -11.63 0.11
CA ASP A 268 -26.53 -12.96 0.50
C ASP A 268 -26.22 -13.04 2.00
N VAL A 269 -26.28 -14.25 2.56
CA VAL A 269 -25.69 -14.52 3.87
C VAL A 269 -24.17 -14.67 3.68
N CYS A 270 -23.43 -13.59 3.91
CA CYS A 270 -22.00 -13.53 3.63
C CYS A 270 -21.15 -14.43 4.53
N GLY A 271 -21.61 -14.74 5.74
CA GLY A 271 -20.84 -15.55 6.70
C GLY A 271 -19.60 -14.82 7.25
N THR A 272 -18.72 -15.59 7.87
CA THR A 272 -17.47 -15.11 8.48
C THR A 272 -16.26 -15.56 7.67
N ILE A 273 -15.17 -14.81 7.79
CA ILE A 273 -13.84 -15.17 7.33
C ILE A 273 -13.05 -15.64 8.55
N GLU A 274 -12.53 -16.85 8.46
CA GLU A 274 -11.70 -17.47 9.50
C GLU A 274 -10.31 -17.71 8.94
N GLY A 275 -9.27 -17.45 9.74
CA GLY A 275 -7.91 -17.67 9.28
C GLY A 275 -6.87 -17.63 10.38
N THR A 276 -5.62 -17.83 9.97
CA THR A 276 -4.45 -17.68 10.84
C THR A 276 -3.53 -16.61 10.28
N TYR A 277 -2.83 -15.89 11.14
CA TYR A 277 -1.86 -14.88 10.73
C TYR A 277 -0.49 -15.10 11.37
N SER A 278 0.54 -14.61 10.68
CA SER A 278 1.89 -14.42 11.19
C SER A 278 2.36 -13.03 10.77
N GLY A 279 2.53 -12.13 11.73
CA GLY A 279 2.90 -10.74 11.51
C GLY A 279 4.24 -10.38 12.14
N SER A 280 4.92 -9.42 11.51
CA SER A 280 6.08 -8.73 12.08
C SER A 280 6.00 -7.23 11.80
N ALA A 281 6.47 -6.42 12.73
CA ALA A 281 6.66 -4.99 12.53
C ALA A 281 8.00 -4.58 13.15
N ASP A 282 8.82 -3.87 12.40
CA ASP A 282 10.07 -3.31 12.89
C ASP A 282 10.12 -1.81 12.59
N TYR A 283 10.76 -1.08 13.48
CA TYR A 283 11.00 0.35 13.28
C TYR A 283 12.36 0.76 13.85
N ASN A 284 12.93 1.80 13.28
CA ASN A 284 14.10 2.47 13.80
C ASN A 284 13.98 3.97 13.51
N ILE A 285 13.97 4.79 14.56
CA ILE A 285 14.00 6.25 14.46
C ILE A 285 15.32 6.69 15.02
N TYR A 286 16.11 7.42 14.23
CA TYR A 286 17.43 7.85 14.65
C TYR A 286 17.71 9.33 14.39
N LEU A 287 18.58 9.88 15.22
CA LEU A 287 19.22 11.17 15.07
C LEU A 287 20.66 11.01 15.55
N THR A 288 21.64 11.21 14.69
CA THR A 288 23.05 10.99 15.03
C THR A 288 23.94 12.08 14.47
N GLY A 289 25.08 12.33 15.12
CA GLY A 289 26.13 13.20 14.57
C GLY A 289 26.11 14.63 15.10
N LEU A 290 25.07 15.02 15.87
CA LEU A 290 24.96 16.37 16.41
C LEU A 290 26.29 16.83 17.08
N PRO A 291 26.81 18.03 16.74
CA PRO A 291 28.10 18.54 17.20
C PRO A 291 28.02 19.05 18.64
N THR A 292 27.68 18.15 19.56
CA THR A 292 27.53 18.34 21.00
C THR A 292 28.78 18.94 21.64
N GLU A 293 29.97 18.57 21.17
CA GLU A 293 31.26 19.09 21.64
C GLU A 293 31.40 20.62 21.46
N GLU A 294 30.82 21.20 20.41
CA GLU A 294 30.83 22.66 20.17
C GLU A 294 30.02 23.42 21.23
N PHE A 295 29.12 22.73 21.94
CA PHE A 295 28.33 23.26 23.05
C PHE A 295 28.89 22.87 24.43
N GLY A 296 30.07 22.24 24.47
CA GLY A 296 30.73 21.82 25.71
C GLY A 296 30.14 20.56 26.34
N LEU A 297 29.45 19.75 25.54
CA LEU A 297 28.88 18.45 25.89
C LEU A 297 29.81 17.32 25.42
N ASP A 298 29.60 16.10 25.91
CA ASP A 298 30.37 14.94 25.45
C ASP A 298 29.91 14.53 24.03
N ALA A 299 30.82 13.99 23.22
CA ALA A 299 30.49 13.55 21.87
C ALA A 299 29.39 12.47 21.87
N GLY A 300 28.38 12.66 21.01
CA GLY A 300 27.23 11.75 20.90
C GLY A 300 26.24 11.83 22.06
N GLU A 301 26.34 12.84 22.93
CA GLU A 301 25.42 13.00 24.08
C GLU A 301 23.95 13.17 23.66
N PHE A 302 23.69 13.59 22.42
CA PHE A 302 22.35 13.69 21.84
C PHE A 302 22.10 12.75 20.66
N ASP A 303 22.91 11.69 20.51
CA ASP A 303 22.61 10.64 19.56
C ASP A 303 21.42 9.82 20.09
N ILE A 304 20.39 9.67 19.27
CA ILE A 304 19.14 8.98 19.58
C ILE A 304 18.97 7.86 18.58
N SER A 305 18.65 6.67 19.06
CA SER A 305 18.12 5.58 18.25
C SER A 305 17.07 4.87 19.07
N ILE A 306 15.86 4.82 18.52
CA ILE A 306 14.69 4.15 19.10
C ILE A 306 14.31 3.09 18.08
N SER A 307 14.53 1.82 18.41
CA SER A 307 14.23 0.72 17.50
C SER A 307 13.60 -0.45 18.23
N ASP A 308 12.62 -1.10 17.61
CA ASP A 308 12.10 -2.37 18.08
C ASP A 308 11.64 -3.31 16.97
N GLU A 309 11.40 -4.57 17.33
CA GLU A 309 10.92 -5.66 16.47
C GLU A 309 9.81 -6.45 17.17
N LEU A 310 8.58 -6.24 16.71
CA LEU A 310 7.37 -6.90 17.18
C LEU A 310 7.07 -8.09 16.28
N THR A 311 6.83 -9.27 16.85
CA THR A 311 6.41 -10.47 16.11
C THR A 311 5.29 -11.20 16.82
N ASN A 312 4.27 -11.61 16.08
CA ASN A 312 3.16 -12.37 16.66
C ASN A 312 2.49 -13.27 15.61
N ALA A 313 1.85 -14.33 16.07
CA ALA A 313 1.06 -15.22 15.24
C ALA A 313 -0.14 -15.72 16.02
N GLY A 314 -1.27 -15.87 15.35
CA GLY A 314 -2.52 -16.25 15.97
C GLY A 314 -3.62 -16.60 14.97
N ASP A 315 -4.82 -16.74 15.49
CA ASP A 315 -6.03 -16.99 14.72
C ASP A 315 -6.90 -15.71 14.71
N PHE A 316 -7.70 -15.52 13.67
CA PHE A 316 -8.71 -14.47 13.60
C PHE A 316 -10.03 -15.02 13.04
N GLU A 317 -11.13 -14.41 13.45
CA GLU A 317 -12.46 -14.63 12.90
C GLU A 317 -13.15 -13.27 12.82
N GLY A 318 -13.71 -12.94 11.67
CA GLY A 318 -14.40 -11.69 11.46
C GLY A 318 -15.50 -11.81 10.41
N ASP A 319 -16.50 -10.93 10.47
CA ASP A 319 -17.55 -10.88 9.46
C ASP A 319 -16.94 -10.56 8.09
N ALA A 320 -17.49 -11.17 7.03
CA ALA A 320 -17.13 -10.81 5.67
C ALA A 320 -17.79 -9.46 5.30
N GLU A 321 -17.02 -8.37 5.33
CA GLU A 321 -17.49 -7.03 4.94
C GLU A 321 -17.63 -6.92 3.42
N MET A 322 -18.68 -7.54 2.86
CA MET A 322 -19.07 -7.38 1.45
C MET A 322 -20.19 -6.36 1.27
N ASP A 323 -20.72 -5.77 2.36
CA ASP A 323 -21.86 -4.86 2.34
C ASP A 323 -21.55 -3.57 1.55
N GLY A 324 -22.42 -3.20 0.60
CA GLY A 324 -22.24 -2.04 -0.26
C GLY A 324 -21.13 -2.16 -1.31
N VAL A 325 -20.62 -3.37 -1.60
CA VAL A 325 -19.67 -3.58 -2.70
C VAL A 325 -20.38 -3.40 -4.04
N GLY A 326 -19.99 -2.37 -4.79
CA GLY A 326 -20.60 -2.03 -6.07
C GLY A 326 -19.73 -2.33 -7.30
N PHE A 327 -20.29 -3.08 -8.25
CA PHE A 327 -19.73 -3.34 -9.58
C PHE A 327 -20.41 -2.47 -10.62
N ASN A 328 -19.64 -1.62 -11.29
CA ASN A 328 -20.14 -0.73 -12.35
C ASN A 328 -19.61 -1.20 -13.70
N MET A 329 -20.51 -1.60 -14.57
CA MET A 329 -20.21 -2.05 -15.93
C MET A 329 -20.43 -0.90 -16.91
N ARG A 330 -19.44 -0.61 -17.76
CA ARG A 330 -19.58 0.38 -18.83
C ARG A 330 -20.30 -0.22 -20.03
N ALA A 331 -21.63 -0.31 -19.94
CA ALA A 331 -22.45 -0.88 -20.99
C ALA A 331 -22.68 0.06 -22.19
N ASP A 332 -22.48 1.37 -22.02
CA ASP A 332 -22.65 2.39 -23.04
C ASP A 332 -21.46 2.50 -24.02
N GLU A 333 -20.25 2.12 -23.57
CA GLU A 333 -19.04 2.07 -24.38
C GLU A 333 -18.36 0.69 -24.32
N PRO A 334 -18.94 -0.33 -25.01
CA PRO A 334 -18.31 -1.64 -25.10
C PRO A 334 -16.96 -1.56 -25.81
N LEU A 335 -16.01 -2.34 -25.34
CA LEU A 335 -14.68 -2.45 -25.94
C LEU A 335 -14.65 -3.63 -26.91
N GLN A 336 -14.03 -3.43 -28.06
CA GLN A 336 -13.74 -4.52 -28.99
C GLN A 336 -12.37 -5.10 -28.66
N VAL A 337 -12.33 -6.35 -28.21
CA VAL A 337 -11.09 -7.07 -27.88
C VAL A 337 -10.79 -8.08 -28.99
N ASP A 338 -9.59 -7.99 -29.55
CA ASP A 338 -9.05 -9.00 -30.46
C ASP A 338 -8.26 -10.02 -29.65
N LEU A 339 -8.69 -11.29 -29.69
CA LEU A 339 -8.08 -12.39 -28.95
C LEU A 339 -6.87 -12.99 -29.70
N GLY A 340 -6.47 -12.41 -30.83
CA GLY A 340 -5.34 -12.86 -31.64
C GLY A 340 -5.63 -14.07 -32.52
N ASP A 341 -6.86 -14.58 -32.51
CA ASP A 341 -7.37 -15.66 -33.37
C ASP A 341 -8.10 -15.14 -34.63
N GLY A 342 -8.12 -13.81 -34.80
CA GLY A 342 -8.82 -13.12 -35.89
C GLY A 342 -10.32 -12.93 -35.64
N GLN A 343 -10.81 -13.27 -34.44
CA GLN A 343 -12.14 -12.88 -33.96
C GLN A 343 -12.02 -11.70 -33.00
N SER A 344 -12.96 -10.78 -33.11
CA SER A 344 -13.11 -9.68 -32.15
C SER A 344 -14.37 -9.90 -31.33
N LEU A 345 -14.24 -9.76 -30.02
CA LEU A 345 -15.34 -9.87 -29.07
C LEU A 345 -15.67 -8.50 -28.51
N ASP A 346 -16.96 -8.17 -28.44
CA ASP A 346 -17.43 -7.00 -27.70
C ASP A 346 -17.50 -7.38 -26.21
N VAL A 347 -16.73 -6.69 -25.38
CA VAL A 347 -16.70 -6.86 -23.93
C VAL A 347 -17.20 -5.60 -23.24
N LYS A 348 -17.95 -5.79 -22.16
CA LYS A 348 -18.32 -4.69 -21.26
C LYS A 348 -17.23 -4.58 -20.19
N PRO A 349 -16.44 -3.50 -20.16
CA PRO A 349 -15.45 -3.36 -19.10
C PRO A 349 -16.14 -3.01 -17.78
N CYS A 350 -15.54 -3.43 -16.68
CA CYS A 350 -15.95 -3.03 -15.34
C CYS A 350 -15.09 -1.84 -14.90
N GLU A 351 -15.72 -0.69 -14.61
CA GLU A 351 -15.02 0.54 -14.23
C GLU A 351 -14.60 0.57 -12.76
N SER A 352 -15.33 -0.14 -11.89
CA SER A 352 -15.01 -0.21 -10.46
C SER A 352 -14.27 -1.48 -10.06
N CYS A 353 -13.98 -2.38 -11.01
CA CYS A 353 -13.27 -3.61 -10.71
C CYS A 353 -11.75 -3.38 -10.68
N PRO A 354 -11.03 -4.00 -9.73
CA PRO A 354 -9.57 -4.01 -9.74
C PRO A 354 -9.04 -4.81 -10.94
N PRO A 355 -7.73 -4.73 -11.25
CA PRO A 355 -7.10 -5.51 -12.32
C PRO A 355 -6.98 -6.99 -11.89
N GLY A 356 -8.11 -7.71 -11.85
CA GLY A 356 -8.21 -9.12 -11.48
C GLY A 356 -9.60 -9.52 -11.05
N ASN A 357 -9.69 -10.66 -10.38
CA ASN A 357 -10.95 -11.13 -9.81
C ASN A 357 -11.39 -10.14 -8.71
N PRO A 358 -12.54 -9.45 -8.84
CA PRO A 358 -12.97 -8.48 -7.85
C PRO A 358 -13.17 -9.07 -6.45
N VAL A 359 -13.70 -10.30 -6.36
CA VAL A 359 -13.99 -10.96 -5.08
C VAL A 359 -12.69 -11.28 -4.33
N MET A 360 -11.65 -11.65 -5.06
CA MET A 360 -10.31 -11.86 -4.49
C MET A 360 -9.78 -10.61 -3.81
N PHE A 361 -9.87 -9.43 -4.44
CA PHE A 361 -9.37 -8.20 -3.81
C PHE A 361 -10.18 -7.78 -2.58
N ILE A 362 -11.50 -8.00 -2.59
CA ILE A 362 -12.34 -7.70 -1.43
C ILE A 362 -12.01 -8.65 -0.27
N MET A 363 -11.83 -9.94 -0.58
CA MET A 363 -11.38 -10.93 0.41
C MET A 363 -9.99 -10.57 0.95
N MET A 364 -9.05 -10.15 0.09
CA MET A 364 -7.72 -9.69 0.51
C MET A 364 -7.82 -8.54 1.51
N VAL A 365 -8.65 -7.53 1.24
CA VAL A 365 -8.84 -6.40 2.16
C VAL A 365 -9.38 -6.87 3.52
N ASN A 366 -10.37 -7.76 3.53
CA ASN A 366 -10.92 -8.30 4.78
C ASN A 366 -9.89 -9.13 5.55
N VAL A 367 -9.17 -10.03 4.87
CA VAL A 367 -8.16 -10.89 5.47
C VAL A 367 -7.03 -10.04 6.07
N LEU A 368 -6.52 -9.06 5.32
CA LEU A 368 -5.48 -8.16 5.82
C LEU A 368 -5.99 -7.30 6.98
N ALA A 369 -7.24 -6.82 6.95
CA ALA A 369 -7.82 -6.04 8.03
C ALA A 369 -7.93 -6.86 9.33
N HIS A 370 -8.58 -8.03 9.28
CA HIS A 370 -8.78 -8.89 10.45
C HIS A 370 -7.45 -9.44 11.00
N ALA A 371 -6.53 -9.84 10.12
CA ALA A 371 -5.19 -10.29 10.52
C ALA A 371 -4.37 -9.15 11.16
N SER A 372 -4.41 -7.95 10.58
CA SER A 372 -3.66 -6.79 11.10
C SER A 372 -4.25 -6.25 12.40
N GLU A 373 -5.58 -6.26 12.56
CA GLU A 373 -6.24 -5.92 13.83
C GLU A 373 -5.83 -6.90 14.92
N SER A 374 -5.90 -8.20 14.64
CA SER A 374 -5.51 -9.24 15.59
C SER A 374 -4.02 -9.16 15.97
N PHE A 375 -3.15 -8.92 14.99
CA PHE A 375 -1.72 -8.66 15.23
C PHE A 375 -1.54 -7.41 16.10
N GLY A 376 -2.18 -6.30 15.73
CA GLY A 376 -2.11 -5.03 16.44
C GLY A 376 -2.56 -5.13 17.90
N GLU A 377 -3.67 -5.81 18.17
CA GLU A 377 -4.13 -6.08 19.54
C GLU A 377 -3.13 -6.93 20.33
N ALA A 378 -2.47 -7.88 19.68
CA ALA A 378 -1.50 -8.76 20.31
C ALA A 378 -0.20 -8.06 20.67
N VAL A 379 0.24 -7.07 19.87
CA VAL A 379 1.50 -6.34 20.08
C VAL A 379 1.31 -4.95 20.69
N ALA A 380 0.07 -4.48 20.89
CA ALA A 380 -0.19 -3.12 21.38
C ALA A 380 0.42 -2.83 22.76
N GLN A 381 0.41 -3.82 23.66
CA GLN A 381 1.02 -3.67 24.98
C GLN A 381 2.54 -3.64 24.86
N ASP A 382 3.11 -4.57 24.08
CA ASP A 382 4.56 -4.65 23.86
C ASP A 382 5.08 -3.33 23.24
N PHE A 383 4.41 -2.80 22.22
CA PHE A 383 4.73 -1.49 21.62
C PHE A 383 4.64 -0.34 22.62
N GLN A 384 3.60 -0.32 23.46
CA GLN A 384 3.44 0.75 24.46
C GLN A 384 4.55 0.69 25.50
N ASP A 385 4.86 -0.50 26.01
CA ASP A 385 5.89 -0.72 27.01
C ASP A 385 7.29 -0.36 26.45
N GLU A 386 7.60 -0.79 25.22
CA GLU A 386 8.86 -0.48 24.53
C GLU A 386 9.02 1.01 24.23
N TRP A 387 7.94 1.67 23.80
CA TRP A 387 7.94 3.12 23.58
C TRP A 387 8.14 3.88 24.90
N GLU A 388 7.44 3.48 25.98
CA GLU A 388 7.61 4.09 27.31
C GLU A 388 9.02 3.88 27.85
N ASP A 389 9.61 2.70 27.68
CA ASP A 389 10.99 2.40 28.10
C ASP A 389 12.01 3.19 27.27
N SER A 390 11.92 3.18 25.94
CA SER A 390 12.89 3.86 25.06
C SER A 390 12.81 5.39 25.19
N VAL A 391 11.60 5.95 25.25
CA VAL A 391 11.40 7.38 25.46
C VAL A 391 11.71 7.77 26.91
N GLY A 392 11.39 6.92 27.88
CA GLY A 392 11.73 7.09 29.29
C GLY A 392 13.24 7.16 29.53
N GLU A 393 14.00 6.19 29.02
CA GLU A 393 15.47 6.17 29.07
C GLU A 393 16.07 7.43 28.42
N PHE A 394 15.52 7.87 27.29
CA PHE A 394 15.92 9.12 26.64
C PHE A 394 15.66 10.36 27.50
N TYR A 395 14.46 10.47 28.10
CA TYR A 395 14.13 11.58 28.99
C TYR A 395 15.01 11.61 30.25
N GLU A 396 15.30 10.45 30.85
CA GLU A 396 16.19 10.34 32.00
C GLU A 396 17.64 10.68 31.67
N SER A 397 18.13 10.23 30.51
CA SER A 397 19.49 10.49 30.02
C SER A 397 19.75 11.98 29.76
N ILE A 398 18.82 12.68 29.10
CA ILE A 398 19.01 14.08 28.71
C ILE A 398 18.65 15.07 29.83
N TRP A 399 17.61 14.79 30.62
CA TRP A 399 17.10 15.77 31.58
C TRP A 399 17.48 15.47 33.03
N GLY A 400 18.06 14.30 33.33
CA GLY A 400 18.55 13.94 34.67
C GLY A 400 17.47 13.98 35.75
N ILE A 401 16.19 13.89 35.37
CA ILE A 401 15.06 13.79 36.29
C ILE A 401 14.78 12.31 36.45
N SER A 402 15.39 11.68 37.46
CA SER A 402 14.87 10.42 37.97
C SER A 402 13.44 10.65 38.44
N GLU A 403 12.47 9.87 37.97
CA GLU A 403 11.28 9.63 38.76
C GLU A 403 11.72 8.81 39.99
N ASP A 404 12.24 9.52 41.00
CA ASP A 404 12.48 8.95 42.32
C ASP A 404 11.12 8.46 42.82
N SER A 405 10.91 7.16 42.65
CA SER A 405 9.89 6.38 43.33
C SER A 405 9.83 6.80 44.80
N ASN A 406 8.77 7.53 45.16
CA ASN A 406 8.46 7.82 46.54
C ASN A 406 7.99 6.53 47.20
N ASP A 407 8.91 5.72 47.70
CA ASP A 407 8.66 4.77 48.77
C ASP A 407 9.62 5.02 49.94
N ASP A 408 9.11 5.67 51.00
CA ASP A 408 9.21 5.22 52.39
C ASP A 408 8.89 6.34 53.41
N GLY A 409 7.72 6.21 54.06
CA GLY A 409 7.57 6.33 55.52
C GLY A 409 7.63 7.71 56.21
N GLN A 410 6.45 8.31 56.47
CA GLN A 410 5.91 8.54 57.84
C GLN A 410 4.48 9.11 57.84
#